data_AF-A0A3S0D4W8-F1
#
_entry.id   AF-A0A3S0D4W8-F1
#
_cell.length_a   1.000
_cell.length_b   1.000
_cell.length_c   1.000
_cell.angle_alpha   90.00
_cell.angle_beta   90.00
_cell.angle_gamma   90.00
#
_symmetry.space_group_name_H-M   'P 1'
#
loop_
_entity.id
_entity.type
_entity.pdbx_description
1 polymer ?
#
loop_
_entity_poly.entity_id
_entity_poly.type
_entity_poly.pdbx_seq_one_letter_code
_entity_poly.pdbx_strand_id
1 'polypeptide(L)'
;GEAFKKAANVVAMDITNNRLVPNAMEPRAAVAEYDSAEEHFTLYTTSQNPHVARLVLSAFYNVAAENKLRVIAPDVGGGFGSKIFIYPEEMVALWASKRTGRPVKWTSDRTEAFLTDAHGRDHITKA
;
A
#
# COMPACT_ATOMS: atom_id res chain seq x y z
N GLY A 1 3.61 28.54 24.35
CA GLY A 1 4.46 28.68 25.56
C GLY A 1 3.84 29.58 26.61
N GLU A 2 3.45 30.81 26.24
CA GLU A 2 2.94 31.81 27.21
C GLU A 2 1.62 31.40 27.88
N ALA A 3 0.72 30.74 27.16
CA ALA A 3 -0.53 30.21 27.70
C ALA A 3 -0.32 29.19 28.83
N PHE A 4 0.60 28.24 28.66
CA PHE A 4 0.94 27.26 29.70
C PHE A 4 1.64 27.91 30.91
N LYS A 5 2.48 28.94 30.69
CA LYS A 5 3.18 29.65 31.78
C LYS A 5 2.24 30.46 32.68
N LYS A 6 1.11 30.92 32.14
CA LYS A 6 0.10 31.73 32.85
C LYS A 6 -1.09 30.90 33.37
N ALA A 7 -1.10 29.59 33.13
CA ALA A 7 -2.19 28.71 33.53
C ALA A 7 -2.17 28.49 35.05
N ALA A 8 -3.35 28.48 35.68
CA ALA A 8 -3.48 28.20 37.11
C ALA A 8 -3.02 26.77 37.47
N ASN A 9 -3.16 25.82 36.55
CA ASN A 9 -2.68 24.45 36.68
C ASN A 9 -2.16 23.96 35.31
N VAL A 10 -1.11 23.15 35.34
CA VAL A 10 -0.58 22.44 34.17
C VAL A 10 -0.50 20.97 34.52
N VAL A 11 -1.11 20.12 33.69
CA VAL A 11 -1.03 18.66 33.80
C VAL A 11 -0.19 18.16 32.64
N ALA A 12 0.73 17.25 32.92
CA ALA A 12 1.56 16.59 31.92
C ALA A 12 1.41 15.07 32.04
N MET A 13 1.44 14.37 30.90
CA MET A 13 1.36 12.92 30.86
C MET A 13 2.29 12.34 29.78
N ASP A 14 2.95 11.24 30.12
CA ASP A 14 3.65 10.41 29.15
C ASP A 14 2.69 9.33 28.62
N ILE A 15 2.45 9.33 27.31
CA ILE A 15 1.49 8.43 26.64
C ILE A 15 2.23 7.62 25.59
N THR A 16 2.07 6.29 25.67
CA THR A 16 2.50 5.36 24.63
C THR A 16 1.29 4.90 23.82
N ASN A 17 1.29 5.19 22.52
CA ASN A 17 0.30 4.73 21.57
C ASN A 17 0.88 3.60 20.73
N ASN A 18 0.66 2.37 21.17
CA ASN A 18 1.27 1.16 20.61
C ASN A 18 1.05 1.03 19.11
N ARG A 19 2.05 0.49 18.40
CA ARG A 19 1.93 0.11 16.99
C ARG A 19 0.82 -0.92 16.78
N LEU A 20 -0.01 -0.71 15.76
CA LEU A 20 -1.12 -1.61 15.43
C LEU A 20 -1.16 -1.94 13.94
N VAL A 21 -1.56 -3.17 13.63
CA VAL A 21 -1.76 -3.68 12.27
C VAL A 21 -3.24 -3.56 11.88
N PRO A 22 -3.57 -3.05 10.68
CA PRO A 22 -4.97 -2.96 10.25
C PRO A 22 -5.65 -4.32 10.03
N ASN A 23 -4.88 -5.33 9.63
CA ASN A 23 -5.25 -6.75 9.58
C ASN A 23 -6.58 -7.06 8.86
N ALA A 24 -6.77 -6.52 7.64
CA ALA A 24 -7.93 -6.82 6.81
C ALA A 24 -8.08 -8.34 6.57
N MET A 25 -9.33 -8.84 6.50
CA MET A 25 -9.60 -10.28 6.32
C MET A 25 -9.06 -10.82 5.00
N GLU A 26 -9.14 -10.02 3.93
CA GLU A 26 -8.45 -10.30 2.67
C GLU A 26 -6.99 -9.80 2.73
N PRO A 27 -5.98 -10.68 2.58
CA PRO A 27 -4.58 -10.27 2.42
C PRO A 27 -4.35 -9.41 1.17
N ARG A 28 -3.15 -8.82 1.03
CA ARG A 28 -2.77 -8.17 -0.23
C ARG A 28 -2.64 -9.21 -1.35
N ALA A 29 -3.11 -8.86 -2.54
CA ALA A 29 -2.97 -9.70 -3.72
C ALA A 29 -2.80 -8.85 -4.98
N ALA A 30 -2.09 -9.43 -5.96
CA ALA A 30 -1.87 -8.83 -7.26
C ALA A 30 -1.94 -9.90 -8.37
N VAL A 31 -2.52 -9.53 -9.51
CA VAL A 31 -2.42 -10.28 -10.76
C VAL A 31 -1.93 -9.32 -11.83
N ALA A 32 -0.77 -9.61 -12.39
CA ALA A 32 -0.14 -8.80 -13.41
C ALA A 32 -0.11 -9.52 -14.74
N GLU A 33 -0.42 -8.79 -15.80
CA GLU A 33 -0.45 -9.25 -17.18
C GLU A 33 0.34 -8.29 -18.04
N TYR A 34 1.13 -8.83 -18.98
CA TYR A 34 1.83 -8.05 -19.99
C TYR A 34 1.42 -8.52 -21.38
N ASP A 35 0.91 -7.59 -22.17
CA ASP A 35 0.65 -7.79 -23.60
C ASP A 35 1.88 -7.34 -24.39
N SER A 36 2.57 -8.29 -25.02
CA SER A 36 3.75 -8.01 -25.82
C SER A 36 3.46 -7.39 -27.18
N ALA A 37 2.25 -7.54 -27.72
CA ALA A 37 1.87 -6.95 -29.00
C ALA A 37 1.64 -5.45 -28.85
N GLU A 38 0.99 -5.05 -27.75
CA GLU A 38 0.63 -3.66 -27.49
C GLU A 38 1.58 -2.95 -26.50
N GLU A 39 2.54 -3.69 -25.93
CA GLU A 39 3.43 -3.26 -24.84
C GLU A 39 2.68 -2.68 -23.64
N HIS A 40 1.52 -3.25 -23.31
CA HIS A 40 0.66 -2.80 -22.22
C HIS A 40 0.75 -3.72 -21.01
N PHE A 41 0.70 -3.11 -19.83
CA PHE A 41 0.51 -3.81 -18.57
C PHE A 41 -0.92 -3.66 -18.07
N THR A 42 -1.48 -4.74 -17.55
CA THR A 42 -2.68 -4.71 -16.70
C THR A 42 -2.34 -5.28 -15.33
N LEU A 43 -2.64 -4.52 -14.28
CA LEU A 43 -2.48 -4.93 -12.88
C LEU A 43 -3.86 -4.94 -12.22
N TYR A 44 -4.30 -6.12 -11.79
CA TYR A 44 -5.38 -6.26 -10.82
C TYR A 44 -4.76 -6.29 -9.43
N THR A 45 -5.17 -5.41 -8.52
CA THR A 45 -4.63 -5.36 -7.15
C THR A 45 -5.70 -5.00 -6.14
N THR A 46 -5.54 -5.47 -4.91
CA THR A 46 -6.39 -5.11 -3.77
C THR A 46 -6.05 -3.68 -3.29
N SER A 47 -6.32 -2.66 -4.11
CA SER A 47 -5.97 -1.26 -3.80
C SER A 47 -7.18 -0.43 -3.35
N GLN A 48 -6.97 0.49 -2.41
CA GLN A 48 -7.94 1.52 -2.04
C GLN A 48 -7.89 2.74 -2.98
N ASN A 49 -6.85 2.88 -3.81
CA ASN A 49 -6.69 4.01 -4.71
C ASN A 49 -5.93 3.61 -6.00
N PRO A 50 -6.59 2.89 -6.93
CA PRO A 50 -5.93 2.37 -8.12
C PRO A 50 -5.40 3.45 -9.06
N HIS A 51 -5.99 4.66 -9.07
CA HIS A 51 -5.50 5.77 -9.88
C HIS A 51 -4.18 6.33 -9.37
N VAL A 52 -4.05 6.50 -8.05
CA VAL A 52 -2.76 6.90 -7.43
C VAL A 52 -1.73 5.78 -7.57
N ALA A 53 -2.13 4.51 -7.39
CA ALA A 53 -1.23 3.39 -7.63
C ALA A 53 -0.68 3.42 -9.08
N ARG A 54 -1.54 3.65 -10.08
CA ARG A 54 -1.13 3.81 -11.48
C ARG A 54 -0.14 4.93 -11.68
N LEU A 55 -0.43 6.12 -11.12
CA LEU A 55 0.47 7.28 -11.18
C LEU A 55 1.84 6.96 -10.56
N VAL A 56 1.86 6.30 -9.39
CA VAL A 56 3.11 6.03 -8.69
C VAL A 56 3.94 4.96 -9.41
N LEU A 57 3.30 3.88 -9.85
CA LEU A 57 3.94 2.81 -10.61
C LEU A 57 4.53 3.33 -11.93
N SER A 58 3.86 4.28 -12.59
CA SER A 58 4.38 4.89 -13.82
C SER A 58 5.44 5.95 -13.55
N ALA A 59 5.12 7.00 -12.79
CA ALA A 59 5.93 8.21 -12.69
C ALA A 59 7.15 8.06 -11.76
N PHE A 60 7.06 7.24 -10.71
CA PHE A 60 8.13 7.11 -9.71
C PHE A 60 8.87 5.78 -9.77
N TYR A 61 8.16 4.69 -10.09
CA TYR A 61 8.79 3.37 -10.24
C TYR A 61 9.14 3.00 -11.68
N ASN A 62 8.72 3.81 -12.65
CA ASN A 62 9.06 3.66 -14.06
C ASN A 62 8.80 2.25 -14.61
N VAL A 63 7.69 1.63 -14.17
CA VAL A 63 7.27 0.31 -14.66
C VAL A 63 6.90 0.39 -16.15
N ALA A 64 6.12 1.40 -16.50
CA ALA A 64 5.72 1.73 -17.86
C ALA A 64 5.19 3.16 -17.92
N ALA A 65 5.10 3.74 -19.11
CA ALA A 65 4.38 4.99 -19.32
C ALA A 65 2.93 4.85 -18.83
N GLU A 66 2.34 5.91 -18.25
CA GLU A 66 1.02 5.84 -17.61
C GLU A 66 -0.10 5.41 -18.57
N ASN A 67 0.02 5.75 -19.86
CA ASN A 67 -0.91 5.32 -20.92
C ASN A 67 -0.74 3.85 -21.32
N LYS A 68 0.39 3.22 -20.96
CA LYS A 68 0.69 1.80 -21.18
C LYS A 68 0.47 0.94 -19.93
N LEU A 69 -0.01 1.52 -18.83
CA LEU A 69 -0.29 0.83 -17.57
C LEU A 69 -1.76 1.00 -17.19
N ARG A 70 -2.46 -0.11 -17.01
CA ARG A 70 -3.82 -0.15 -16.47
C ARG A 70 -3.78 -0.77 -15.08
N VAL A 71 -4.34 -0.09 -14.08
CA VAL A 71 -4.49 -0.61 -12.72
C VAL A 71 -5.97 -0.72 -12.38
N ILE A 72 -6.40 -1.87 -11.89
CA ILE A 72 -7.79 -2.22 -11.62
C ILE A 72 -7.87 -2.73 -10.19
N ALA A 73 -8.74 -2.12 -9.38
CA ALA A 73 -9.12 -2.66 -8.09
C ALA A 73 -10.54 -3.24 -8.20
N PRO A 74 -10.72 -4.57 -8.15
CA PRO A 74 -12.05 -5.18 -8.08
C PRO A 74 -12.63 -5.01 -6.65
N ASP A 75 -13.61 -5.83 -6.27
CA ASP A 75 -14.07 -5.87 -4.88
C ASP A 75 -12.89 -6.16 -3.94
N VAL A 76 -12.71 -5.31 -2.92
CA VAL A 76 -11.61 -5.40 -1.95
C VAL A 76 -12.17 -5.76 -0.57
N GLY A 77 -11.70 -6.86 0.01
CA GLY A 77 -12.13 -7.39 1.32
C GLY A 77 -11.58 -6.64 2.53
N GLY A 78 -11.68 -5.31 2.50
CA GLY A 78 -11.15 -4.39 3.51
C GLY A 78 -9.71 -3.99 3.27
N GLY A 79 -9.38 -2.76 3.64
CA GLY A 79 -8.02 -2.21 3.55
C GLY A 79 -7.61 -1.41 4.78
N PHE A 80 -8.54 -0.69 5.42
CA PHE A 80 -8.32 0.00 6.70
C PHE A 80 -7.06 0.89 6.72
N GLY A 81 -6.66 1.42 5.56
CA GLY A 81 -5.48 2.26 5.37
C GLY A 81 -4.25 1.53 4.83
N SER A 82 -4.09 0.21 5.05
CA SER A 82 -2.88 -0.50 4.59
C SER A 82 -2.83 -0.64 3.07
N LYS A 83 -3.97 -0.76 2.39
CA LYS A 83 -4.08 -0.94 0.94
C LYS A 83 -4.09 0.40 0.15
N ILE A 84 -3.72 1.51 0.79
CA ILE A 84 -3.47 2.79 0.12
C ILE A 84 -2.04 2.84 -0.46
N PHE A 85 -1.10 2.17 0.21
CA PHE A 85 0.31 2.15 -0.17
C PHE A 85 0.54 1.27 -1.39
N ILE A 86 1.63 1.55 -2.10
CA ILE A 86 2.13 0.73 -3.20
C ILE A 86 3.26 -0.11 -2.62
N TYR A 87 3.20 -1.42 -2.80
CA TYR A 87 4.19 -2.33 -2.26
C TYR A 87 5.07 -2.93 -3.37
N PRO A 88 6.22 -3.52 -3.03
CA PRO A 88 7.13 -4.09 -4.03
C PRO A 88 6.52 -5.25 -4.81
N GLU A 89 5.57 -5.99 -4.24
CA GLU A 89 5.04 -7.20 -4.84
C GLU A 89 4.21 -6.91 -6.09
N GLU A 90 3.51 -5.77 -6.17
CA GLU A 90 2.87 -5.32 -7.42
C GLU A 90 3.91 -5.12 -8.54
N MET A 91 5.05 -4.48 -8.22
CA MET A 91 6.12 -4.24 -9.19
C MET A 91 6.80 -5.55 -9.63
N VAL A 92 7.03 -6.47 -8.69
CA VAL A 92 7.65 -7.76 -8.98
C VAL A 92 6.73 -8.60 -9.85
N ALA A 93 5.41 -8.61 -9.59
CA ALA A 93 4.43 -9.30 -10.42
C ALA A 93 4.42 -8.73 -11.85
N LEU A 94 4.41 -7.40 -12.00
CA LEU A 94 4.49 -6.71 -13.31
C LEU A 94 5.78 -7.05 -14.07
N TRP A 95 6.92 -6.98 -13.40
CA TRP A 95 8.20 -7.34 -14.02
C TRP A 95 8.22 -8.82 -14.45
N ALA A 96 7.73 -9.72 -13.58
CA ALA A 96 7.71 -11.15 -13.84
C ALA A 96 6.75 -11.51 -14.97
N SER A 97 5.60 -10.83 -15.11
CA SER A 97 4.66 -11.09 -16.19
C SER A 97 5.27 -10.77 -17.55
N LYS A 98 5.98 -9.63 -17.66
CA LYS A 98 6.73 -9.29 -18.87
C LYS A 98 7.87 -10.27 -19.15
N ARG A 99 8.64 -10.65 -18.12
CA ARG A 99 9.77 -11.57 -18.28
C ARG A 99 9.35 -12.97 -18.72
N THR A 100 8.21 -13.45 -18.23
CA THR A 100 7.72 -14.81 -18.50
C THR A 100 6.78 -14.88 -19.70
N GLY A 101 6.25 -13.74 -20.16
CA GLY A 101 5.22 -13.68 -21.20
C GLY A 101 3.90 -14.31 -20.76
N ARG A 102 3.64 -14.40 -19.45
CA ARG A 102 2.46 -15.04 -18.86
C ARG A 102 1.90 -14.21 -17.71
N PRO A 103 0.58 -14.29 -17.44
CA PRO A 103 0.02 -13.71 -16.22
C PRO A 103 0.71 -14.24 -14.96
N VAL A 104 1.04 -13.34 -14.03
CA VAL A 104 1.65 -13.67 -12.74
C VAL A 104 0.72 -13.24 -11.62
N LYS A 105 0.33 -14.19 -10.77
CA LYS A 105 -0.45 -13.95 -9.56
C LYS A 105 0.45 -14.04 -8.33
N TRP A 106 0.29 -13.08 -7.43
CA TRP A 106 0.84 -13.10 -6.08
C TRP A 106 -0.28 -12.87 -5.06
N THR A 107 -0.17 -13.52 -3.90
CA THR A 107 -1.09 -13.34 -2.78
C THR A 107 -0.28 -13.53 -1.51
N SER A 108 -0.32 -12.53 -0.64
CA SER A 108 0.33 -12.58 0.65
C SER A 108 -0.36 -13.58 1.57
N ASP A 109 0.41 -14.25 2.42
CA ASP A 109 -0.15 -14.96 3.57
C ASP A 109 -0.46 -13.98 4.74
N ARG A 110 -1.11 -14.50 5.78
CA ARG A 110 -1.48 -13.68 6.95
C ARG A 110 -0.25 -13.18 7.71
N THR A 111 0.81 -13.98 7.79
CA THR A 111 2.04 -13.66 8.53
C THR A 111 2.80 -12.56 7.81
N GLU A 112 2.98 -12.67 6.50
CA GLU A 112 3.57 -11.66 5.63
C GLU A 112 2.82 -10.33 5.77
N ALA A 113 1.48 -10.35 5.66
CA ALA A 113 0.66 -9.15 5.83
C ALA A 113 0.84 -8.53 7.22
N PHE A 114 0.93 -9.35 8.28
CA PHE A 114 1.13 -8.85 9.65
C PHE A 114 2.51 -8.23 9.88
N LEU A 115 3.52 -8.64 9.11
CA LEU A 115 4.89 -8.16 9.26
C LEU A 115 5.20 -6.97 8.34
N THR A 116 4.56 -6.90 7.18
CA THR A 116 4.99 -6.04 6.06
C THR A 116 4.00 -4.98 5.63
N ASP A 117 2.72 -5.10 6.01
CA ASP A 117 1.73 -4.06 5.70
C ASP A 117 2.07 -2.75 6.43
N ALA A 118 1.58 -1.63 5.92
CA ALA A 118 1.66 -0.37 6.63
C ALA A 118 0.89 -0.45 7.96
N HIS A 119 1.61 -0.21 9.06
CA HIS A 119 1.05 -0.16 10.41
C HIS A 119 0.75 1.28 10.81
N GLY A 120 -0.14 1.45 11.78
CA GLY A 120 -0.48 2.75 12.32
C GLY A 120 0.01 2.94 13.74
N ARG A 121 -0.20 4.17 14.24
CA ARG A 121 0.12 4.62 15.61
C ARG A 121 1.63 4.71 15.83
N ASP A 122 2.19 3.94 16.77
CA ASP A 122 3.61 3.91 17.12
C ASP A 122 4.17 5.27 17.57
N HIS A 123 3.47 5.93 18.49
CA HIS A 123 3.85 7.24 19.02
C HIS A 123 4.15 7.19 20.52
N ILE A 124 5.29 7.77 20.90
CA ILE A 124 5.61 8.13 22.28
C ILE A 124 5.44 9.65 22.40
N THR A 125 4.49 10.10 23.21
CA THR A 125 4.13 11.52 23.32
C THR A 125 4.22 11.97 24.76
N LYS A 126 4.86 13.13 24.96
CA LYS A 126 4.75 13.91 26.18
C LYS A 126 3.73 15.01 25.95
N ALA A 127 2.56 14.85 26.55
CA ALA A 127 1.41 15.76 26.42
C ALA A 127 1.33 16.73 27.60
#